data_AF-A0A170UKN5-F1
#
_entry.id   AF-A0A170UKN5-F1
#
_cell.length_a   1.000
_cell.length_b   1.000
_cell.length_c   1.000
_cell.angle_alpha   90.00
_cell.angle_beta   90.00
_cell.angle_gamma   90.00
#
_symmetry.space_group_name_H-M   'P 1'
#
loop_
_entity.id
_entity.type
_entity.pdbx_description
1 polymer ?
#
loop_
_entity_poly.entity_id
_entity_poly.type
_entity_poly.pdbx_seq_one_letter_code
_entity_poly.pdbx_strand_id
1 'polypeptide(L)'
;KLEHPSVIAELLNVDACPKKPQYSLADPVGLNLFETEYPFKGWILEESEVSHIMSLLQKQWAQHEIRATHLKEMLNDLKNYISSPILHQSSYLVKRESKQHRPLLSRDFCKSLEDRIEHYMKKRKITGSDVET
;
A
#
# COMPACT_ATOMS: atom_id res chain seq x y z
N LYS A 1 10.41 -15.49 -13.07
CA LYS A 1 9.44 -16.57 -13.38
C LYS A 1 8.18 -16.25 -12.60
N LEU A 2 7.02 -16.16 -13.23
CA LEU A 2 5.76 -15.89 -12.53
C LEU A 2 5.34 -17.14 -11.74
N GLU A 3 4.78 -16.94 -10.55
CA GLU A 3 4.25 -18.03 -9.73
C GLU A 3 2.87 -18.47 -10.25
N HIS A 4 2.51 -19.72 -9.99
CA HIS A 4 1.19 -20.23 -10.34
C HIS A 4 0.13 -19.65 -9.37
N PRO A 5 -1.07 -19.27 -9.82
CA PRO A 5 -2.09 -18.67 -8.94
C PRO A 5 -2.50 -19.52 -7.73
N SER A 6 -2.27 -20.84 -7.77
CA SER A 6 -2.50 -21.74 -6.64
C SER A 6 -1.73 -21.35 -5.37
N VAL A 7 -0.62 -20.61 -5.51
CA VAL A 7 0.18 -20.12 -4.39
C VAL A 7 -0.65 -19.32 -3.38
N ILE A 8 -1.72 -18.64 -3.82
CA ILE A 8 -2.60 -17.88 -2.91
C ILE A 8 -3.34 -18.81 -1.94
N ALA A 9 -3.83 -19.95 -2.44
CA ALA A 9 -4.49 -20.94 -1.57
C ALA A 9 -3.50 -21.55 -0.57
N GLU A 10 -2.26 -21.79 -1.00
CA GLU A 10 -1.18 -22.30 -0.14
C GLU A 10 -0.78 -21.29 0.93
N LEU A 11 -0.75 -19.99 0.62
CA LEU A 11 -0.48 -18.91 1.57
C LEU A 11 -1.60 -18.70 2.60
N LEU A 12 -2.85 -19.05 2.26
CA LEU A 12 -3.99 -18.97 3.17
C LEU A 12 -4.13 -20.22 4.05
N ASN A 13 -3.36 -21.28 3.78
CA ASN A 13 -3.33 -22.47 4.61
C ASN A 13 -2.46 -22.21 5.85
N VAL A 14 -3.11 -22.02 7.00
CA VAL A 14 -2.45 -21.72 8.28
C VAL A 14 -1.63 -22.89 8.83
N ASP A 15 -1.95 -24.13 8.47
CA ASP A 15 -1.21 -25.32 8.91
C ASP A 15 0.12 -25.43 8.15
N ALA A 16 0.11 -25.11 6.84
CA ALA A 16 1.30 -25.12 5.99
C ALA A 16 2.14 -23.84 6.12
N CYS A 17 1.49 -22.69 6.30
CA CYS A 17 2.10 -21.37 6.44
C CYS A 17 1.68 -20.72 7.77
N PRO A 18 2.29 -21.10 8.91
CA PRO A 18 1.90 -20.59 10.22
C PRO A 18 2.19 -19.09 10.41
N LYS A 19 3.02 -18.52 9.54
CA LYS A 19 3.43 -17.12 9.55
C LYS A 19 3.48 -16.60 8.13
N LYS A 20 3.40 -15.29 7.97
CA LYS A 20 3.52 -14.64 6.68
C LYS A 20 4.96 -14.78 6.14
N PRO A 21 5.17 -15.34 4.93
CA PRO A 21 6.48 -15.30 4.27
C PRO A 21 6.95 -13.87 4.03
N GLN A 22 8.26 -13.65 3.93
CA GLN A 22 8.82 -12.31 3.79
C GLN A 22 8.54 -11.71 2.41
N TYR A 23 7.61 -10.76 2.35
CA TYR A 23 7.41 -9.89 1.20
C TYR A 23 7.05 -8.47 1.64
N SER A 24 7.45 -7.48 0.84
CA SER A 24 7.19 -6.06 1.11
C SER A 24 5.68 -5.80 1.10
N LEU A 25 5.23 -4.90 1.98
CA LEU A 25 3.88 -4.36 1.91
C LEU A 25 3.73 -3.48 0.66
N ALA A 26 2.52 -3.44 0.13
CA ALA A 26 2.16 -2.50 -0.94
C ALA A 26 2.40 -1.05 -0.48
N ASP A 27 2.67 -0.17 -1.45
CA ASP A 27 2.77 1.26 -1.16
C ASP A 27 1.39 1.81 -0.74
N PRO A 28 1.29 2.62 0.33
CA PRO A 28 0.02 3.15 0.80
C PRO A 28 -0.63 4.16 -0.16
N VAL A 29 0.10 4.71 -1.14
CA VAL A 29 -0.41 5.72 -2.07
C VAL A 29 -1.66 5.28 -2.84
N GLY A 30 -1.79 3.97 -3.11
CA GLY A 30 -2.93 3.41 -3.83
C GLY A 30 -4.10 3.00 -2.94
N LEU A 31 -3.96 3.06 -1.61
CA LEU A 31 -5.02 2.67 -0.69
C LEU A 31 -5.97 3.85 -0.46
N ASN A 32 -7.23 3.70 -0.92
CA ASN A 32 -8.27 4.70 -0.75
C ASN A 32 -9.46 4.10 0.01
N LEU A 33 -9.84 4.71 1.13
CA LEU A 33 -11.09 4.42 1.82
C LEU A 33 -12.23 5.11 1.07
N PHE A 34 -12.83 4.39 0.13
CA PHE A 34 -13.82 4.96 -0.78
C PHE A 34 -15.21 5.06 -0.15
N GLU A 35 -15.64 4.00 0.53
CA GLU A 35 -16.99 3.89 1.08
C GLU A 35 -16.96 3.19 2.44
N THR A 36 -17.88 3.60 3.31
CA THR A 36 -18.08 3.02 4.64
C THR A 36 -19.57 2.79 4.85
N GLU A 37 -19.96 1.57 5.16
CA GLU A 37 -21.35 1.24 5.49
C GLU A 37 -21.62 1.41 6.99
N TYR A 38 -22.72 2.09 7.32
CA TYR A 38 -23.19 2.21 8.70
C TYR A 38 -24.66 1.80 8.79
N PRO A 39 -25.08 1.06 9.83
CA PRO A 39 -26.47 0.60 10.00
C PRO A 39 -27.45 1.72 10.41
N PHE A 40 -27.16 2.98 10.05
CA PHE A 40 -27.92 4.17 10.38
C PHE A 40 -28.51 4.82 9.12
N LYS A 41 -29.80 5.18 9.17
CA LYS A 41 -30.57 5.65 8.00
C LYS A 41 -30.91 7.15 8.02
N GLY A 42 -30.49 7.89 9.05
CA GLY A 42 -30.85 9.30 9.25
C GLY A 42 -29.75 10.29 8.89
N TRP A 43 -28.99 10.05 7.81
CA TRP A 43 -27.92 10.96 7.40
C TRP A 43 -28.51 12.31 7.01
N ILE A 44 -28.05 13.37 7.66
CA ILE A 44 -28.38 14.74 7.29
C ILE A 44 -27.33 15.16 6.26
N LEU A 45 -27.79 15.37 5.03
CA LEU A 45 -26.96 15.85 3.93
C LEU A 45 -27.41 17.26 3.58
N GLU A 46 -26.61 18.24 3.97
CA GLU A 46 -26.86 19.63 3.64
C GLU A 46 -26.30 19.94 2.24
N GLU A 47 -27.12 20.53 1.37
CA GLU A 47 -26.75 20.78 -0.02
C GLU A 47 -25.56 21.75 -0.12
N SER A 48 -25.50 22.74 0.78
CA SER A 48 -24.38 23.70 0.83
C SER A 48 -23.05 23.01 1.13
N GLU A 49 -23.04 22.04 2.05
CA GLU A 49 -21.84 21.30 2.42
C GLU A 49 -21.41 20.36 1.30
N VAL A 50 -22.35 19.66 0.67
CA VAL A 50 -22.07 18.82 -0.50
C VAL A 50 -21.47 19.67 -1.63
N SER A 51 -22.07 20.83 -1.92
CA SER A 51 -21.59 21.75 -2.94
C SER A 51 -20.19 22.31 -2.62
N HIS A 52 -19.93 22.63 -1.35
CA HIS A 52 -18.62 23.06 -0.89
C HIS A 52 -17.56 21.98 -1.07
N ILE A 53 -17.84 20.75 -0.64
CA ILE A 53 -16.95 19.60 -0.80
C ILE A 53 -16.70 19.33 -2.28
N MET A 54 -17.73 19.33 -3.12
CA MET A 54 -17.58 19.16 -4.58
C MET A 54 -16.66 20.23 -5.17
N SER A 55 -16.85 21.50 -4.80
CA SER A 55 -16.01 22.61 -5.27
C SER A 55 -14.55 22.45 -4.83
N LEU A 56 -14.31 22.01 -3.58
CA LEU A 56 -12.98 21.73 -3.08
C LEU A 56 -12.32 20.59 -3.86
N LEU A 57 -13.03 19.47 -4.05
CA LEU A 57 -12.52 18.31 -4.78
C LEU A 57 -12.22 18.66 -6.24
N GLN A 58 -13.10 19.41 -6.92
CA GLN A 58 -12.87 19.87 -8.29
C GLN A 58 -11.62 20.75 -8.39
N LYS A 59 -11.43 21.68 -7.45
CA LYS A 59 -10.24 22.52 -7.39
C LYS A 59 -8.96 21.69 -7.21
N GLN A 60 -8.97 20.73 -6.28
CA GLN A 60 -7.83 19.86 -6.05
C GLN A 60 -7.54 18.99 -7.27
N TRP A 61 -8.57 18.39 -7.87
CA TRP A 61 -8.46 17.60 -9.08
C TRP A 61 -7.80 18.40 -10.21
N ALA A 62 -8.30 19.61 -10.50
CA ALA A 62 -7.73 20.46 -11.54
C ALA A 62 -6.25 20.78 -11.28
N GLN A 63 -5.89 21.10 -10.03
CA GLN A 63 -4.50 21.36 -9.65
C GLN A 63 -3.60 20.14 -9.84
N HIS A 64 -4.07 18.95 -9.46
CA HIS A 64 -3.32 17.70 -9.62
C HIS A 64 -3.18 17.33 -11.10
N GLU A 65 -4.23 17.49 -11.90
CA GLU A 65 -4.22 17.17 -13.33
C GLU A 65 -3.27 18.08 -14.12
N ILE A 66 -3.28 19.40 -13.83
CA ILE A 66 -2.33 20.34 -14.44
C ILE A 66 -0.88 19.92 -14.14
N ARG A 67 -0.58 19.63 -12.87
CA ARG A 67 0.76 19.20 -12.45
C ARG A 67 1.17 17.88 -13.11
N ALA A 68 0.27 16.90 -13.15
CA ALA A 68 0.51 15.61 -13.79
C ALA A 68 0.77 15.76 -15.29
N THR A 69 -0.01 16.60 -15.97
CA THR A 69 0.15 16.91 -17.39
C THR A 69 1.49 17.59 -17.66
N HIS A 70 1.86 18.64 -16.90
CA HIS A 70 3.16 19.29 -17.06
C HIS A 70 4.33 18.31 -16.91
N LEU A 71 4.30 17.47 -15.87
CA LEU A 71 5.34 16.45 -15.67
C LEU A 71 5.39 15.43 -16.81
N LYS A 72 4.23 15.02 -17.31
CA LYS A 72 4.13 14.08 -18.43
C LYS A 72 4.73 14.66 -19.71
N GLU A 73 4.44 15.92 -20.03
CA GLU A 73 5.02 16.60 -21.19
C GLU A 73 6.53 16.77 -21.06
N MET A 74 7.02 17.22 -19.90
CA MET A 74 8.46 17.30 -19.62
C MET A 74 9.15 15.93 -19.80
N LEU A 75 8.52 14.84 -19.33
CA LEU A 75 9.05 13.50 -19.52
C LEU A 75 9.04 13.08 -20.99
N ASN A 76 8.03 13.49 -21.77
CA ASN A 76 7.97 13.19 -23.20
C ASN A 76 9.05 13.95 -23.99
N ASP A 77 9.30 15.22 -23.66
CA ASP A 77 10.36 16.00 -24.25
C ASP A 77 11.73 15.36 -23.98
N LEU A 78 11.98 14.98 -22.72
CA LEU A 78 13.23 14.35 -22.31
C LEU A 78 13.48 12.99 -22.95
N LYS A 79 12.43 12.22 -23.30
CA LYS A 79 12.57 10.93 -24.01
C LYS A 79 13.32 11.06 -25.33
N ASN A 80 13.21 12.20 -26.01
CA ASN A 80 13.87 12.43 -27.29
C ASN A 80 15.40 12.54 -27.18
N TYR A 81 15.93 12.77 -25.97
CA TYR A 81 17.36 12.92 -25.72
C TYR A 81 18.04 11.66 -25.18
N ILE A 82 17.27 10.57 -24.99
CA ILE A 82 17.78 9.31 -24.45
C ILE A 82 17.48 8.17 -25.42
N SER A 83 18.48 7.33 -25.69
CA SER A 83 18.31 6.19 -26.59
C SER A 83 17.64 4.99 -25.94
N SER A 84 17.69 4.88 -24.61
CA SER A 84 17.11 3.80 -23.83
C SER A 84 15.96 4.30 -22.93
N PRO A 85 14.86 3.55 -22.81
CA PRO A 85 13.75 3.94 -21.95
C PRO A 85 14.15 3.86 -20.48
N ILE A 86 13.89 4.94 -19.73
CA ILE A 86 14.02 4.97 -18.26
C ILE A 86 12.64 4.63 -17.66
N LEU A 87 12.57 3.57 -16.86
CA LEU A 87 11.31 3.07 -16.27
C LEU A 87 11.28 3.24 -14.74
N HIS A 88 11.69 4.40 -14.23
CA HIS A 88 11.83 4.64 -12.79
C HIS A 88 10.47 4.68 -12.05
N GLN A 89 9.34 4.85 -12.73
CA GLN A 89 8.01 4.85 -12.14
C GLN A 89 7.67 3.53 -11.41
N SER A 90 8.26 2.40 -11.81
CA SER A 90 8.05 1.11 -11.15
C SER A 90 8.62 1.09 -9.72
N SER A 91 9.67 1.87 -9.44
CA SER A 91 10.27 1.95 -8.10
C SER A 91 9.31 2.49 -7.03
N TYR A 92 8.33 3.30 -7.45
CA TYR A 92 7.32 3.83 -6.56
C TYR A 92 6.28 2.76 -6.19
N LEU A 93 6.02 1.82 -7.10
CA LEU A 93 5.14 0.68 -6.87
C LEU A 93 5.84 -0.45 -6.10
N VAL A 94 7.16 -0.61 -6.29
CA VAL A 94 7.95 -1.70 -5.74
C VAL A 94 9.11 -1.15 -4.90
N LYS A 95 8.88 -1.01 -3.59
CA LYS A 95 9.87 -0.43 -2.64
C LYS A 95 11.21 -1.18 -2.55
N ARG A 96 11.25 -2.47 -2.88
CA ARG A 96 12.46 -3.30 -2.84
C ARG A 96 12.39 -4.42 -3.84
N GLU A 97 13.10 -4.28 -4.95
CA GLU A 97 13.38 -5.40 -5.84
C GLU A 97 14.46 -6.29 -5.18
N SER A 98 14.12 -7.55 -4.91
CA SER A 98 15.14 -8.54 -4.57
C SER A 98 16.01 -8.77 -5.81
N LYS A 99 17.32 -8.53 -5.72
CA LYS A 99 18.28 -8.78 -6.82
C LYS A 99 18.18 -10.20 -7.40
N GLN A 100 17.74 -11.15 -6.59
CA GLN A 100 17.44 -12.52 -6.99
C GLN A 100 16.01 -12.87 -6.56
N HIS A 101 15.19 -13.28 -7.52
CA HIS A 101 13.82 -13.71 -7.26
C HIS A 101 13.81 -15.01 -6.46
N ARG A 102 13.22 -14.98 -5.27
CA ARG A 102 12.87 -16.18 -4.49
C ARG A 102 11.34 -16.38 -4.51
N PRO A 103 10.83 -17.57 -4.89
CA PRO A 103 9.41 -17.91 -4.78
C PRO A 103 8.84 -17.62 -3.39
N LEU A 104 7.57 -17.25 -3.27
CA LEU A 104 6.98 -16.78 -2.00
C LEU A 104 7.07 -17.81 -0.87
N LEU A 105 6.81 -19.07 -1.17
CA LEU A 105 6.79 -20.16 -0.17
C LEU A 105 8.19 -20.63 0.28
N SER A 106 9.23 -20.27 -0.45
CA SER A 106 10.62 -20.59 -0.06
C SER A 106 11.31 -19.46 0.71
N ARG A 107 10.57 -18.39 1.03
CA ARG A 107 11.10 -17.26 1.81
C ARG A 107 10.98 -17.54 3.30
N ASP A 108 11.89 -16.94 4.06
CA ASP A 108 11.82 -16.96 5.51
C ASP A 108 10.52 -16.31 5.99
N PHE A 109 9.98 -16.83 7.08
CA PHE A 109 8.80 -16.27 7.72
C PHE A 109 9.14 -15.00 8.49
N CYS A 110 8.18 -14.07 8.56
CA CYS A 110 8.33 -12.90 9.41
C CYS A 110 8.32 -13.28 10.89
N LYS A 111 8.88 -12.40 11.72
CA LYS A 111 8.79 -12.51 13.18
C LYS A 111 7.32 -12.61 13.61
N SER A 112 7.05 -13.42 14.62
CA SER A 112 5.72 -13.58 15.19
C SER A 112 5.26 -12.32 15.94
N LEU A 113 3.98 -12.27 16.30
CA LEU A 113 3.46 -11.18 17.13
C LEU A 113 4.14 -11.22 18.51
N GLU A 114 4.33 -12.41 19.05
CA GLU A 114 4.99 -12.68 20.33
C GLU A 114 6.44 -12.16 20.30
N ASP A 115 7.19 -12.46 19.24
CA ASP A 115 8.55 -11.93 19.03
C ASP A 115 8.58 -10.40 18.99
N ARG A 116 7.54 -9.78 18.40
CA ARG A 116 7.42 -8.32 18.32
C ARG A 116 7.08 -7.72 19.68
N ILE A 117 6.12 -8.29 20.40
CA ILE A 117 5.75 -7.87 21.76
C ILE A 117 6.97 -7.95 22.67
N GLU A 118 7.67 -9.09 22.68
CA GLU A 118 8.88 -9.28 23.49
C GLU A 118 9.97 -8.24 23.15
N HIS A 119 10.16 -7.95 21.87
CA HIS A 119 11.09 -6.91 21.42
C HIS A 119 10.73 -5.51 21.98
N TYR A 120 9.45 -5.14 21.98
CA TYR A 120 8.99 -3.85 22.50
C TYR A 120 8.96 -3.79 24.03
N MET A 121 8.67 -4.89 24.72
CA MET A 121 8.79 -5.02 26.17
C MET A 121 10.25 -4.87 26.63
N LYS A 122 11.19 -5.53 25.94
CA LYS A 122 12.64 -5.36 26.17
C LYS A 122 13.09 -3.90 26.00
N LYS A 123 12.43 -3.14 25.12
CA LYS A 123 12.67 -1.70 24.91
C LYS A 123 11.84 -0.79 25.83
N ARG A 124 11.08 -1.33 26.78
CA ARG A 124 10.19 -0.61 27.72
C ARG A 124 9.20 0.33 27.02
N LYS A 125 8.76 0.01 25.80
CA LYS A 125 7.80 0.81 25.03
C LYS A 125 6.34 0.40 25.24
N ILE A 126 6.11 -0.76 25.85
CA ILE A 126 4.81 -1.34 26.17
C ILE A 126 4.95 -1.98 27.55
N THR A 127 3.99 -1.76 28.45
CA THR A 127 3.93 -2.40 29.77
C THR A 127 3.08 -3.68 29.70
N GLY A 128 3.37 -4.68 30.54
CA GLY A 128 2.65 -5.98 30.51
C GLY A 128 1.13 -5.85 30.69
N SER A 129 0.67 -4.78 31.34
CA SER A 129 -0.75 -4.43 31.50
C SER A 129 -1.45 -4.04 30.20
N ASP A 130 -0.71 -3.59 29.17
CA ASP A 130 -1.30 -3.12 27.90
C ASP A 130 -1.62 -4.26 26.92
N VAL A 131 -1.22 -5.49 27.24
CA VAL A 131 -1.35 -6.68 26.36
C VAL A 131 -2.54 -7.56 26.76
N GLU A 132 -3.12 -7.36 27.96
CA GLU A 132 -4.20 -8.18 28.52
C GLU A 132 -5.63 -7.63 28.27
N THR A 133 -5.77 -6.46 27.65
CA THR A 133 -7.04 -5.86 27.18
C THR A 133 -7.15 -5.87 25.67
#